data_AF-A0A099XNX7-F1
#
_entry.id   AF-A0A099XNX7-F1
#
_cell.length_a   1.000
_cell.length_b   1.000
_cell.length_c   1.000
_cell.angle_alpha   90.00
_cell.angle_beta   90.00
_cell.angle_gamma   90.00
#
_symmetry.space_group_name_H-M   'P 1'
#
loop_
_entity.id
_entity.type
_entity.pdbx_description
1 polymer ?
#
loop_
_entity_poly.entity_id
_entity_poly.type
_entity_poly.pdbx_seq_one_letter_code
_entity_poly.pdbx_strand_id
1 'polypeptide(L)'
;MSIWFHAEKYSNRLIVPETVFALGENGDFIIAKSHPKNLKSGINKSVTYYHIIEVDKKSTEQSPNLTLEQFENKRKELNIPKNLDFEIVYEELK
;
A
#
# COMPACT_ATOMS: atom_id res chain seq x y z
N MET A 1 -11.13 -1.23 1.52
CA MET A 1 -10.50 -0.79 0.25
C MET A 1 -9.25 -1.59 -0.04
N SER A 2 -8.95 -1.83 -1.31
CA SER A 2 -7.76 -2.56 -1.79
C SER A 2 -7.16 -1.81 -2.98
N ILE A 3 -5.88 -2.07 -3.29
CA ILE A 3 -5.20 -1.50 -4.47
C ILE A 3 -5.09 -2.60 -5.53
N TRP A 4 -5.55 -2.29 -6.73
CA TRP A 4 -5.53 -3.18 -7.88
C TRP A 4 -4.70 -2.58 -9.01
N PHE A 5 -3.89 -3.40 -9.65
CA PHE A 5 -3.22 -3.07 -10.90
C PHE A 5 -4.08 -3.54 -12.07
N HIS A 6 -4.41 -2.62 -12.97
CA HIS A 6 -5.11 -2.91 -14.21
C HIS A 6 -4.10 -3.13 -15.32
N ALA A 7 -4.01 -4.37 -15.84
CA ALA A 7 -3.22 -4.67 -17.04
C ALA A 7 -4.15 -4.84 -18.25
N GLU A 8 -3.66 -4.48 -19.43
CA GLU A 8 -4.46 -4.51 -20.66
C GLU A 8 -5.06 -5.90 -20.96
N LYS A 9 -6.25 -5.86 -21.59
CA LYS A 9 -7.00 -7.00 -22.16
C LYS A 9 -7.43 -8.07 -21.15
N TYR A 10 -8.02 -7.66 -20.01
CA TYR A 10 -8.79 -8.48 -19.05
C TYR A 10 -8.04 -9.03 -17.82
N SER A 11 -6.93 -8.44 -17.37
CA SER A 11 -6.31 -8.85 -16.10
C SER A 11 -6.25 -7.73 -15.07
N ASN A 12 -6.94 -7.92 -13.95
CA ASN A 12 -6.77 -7.13 -12.74
C ASN A 12 -5.96 -7.95 -11.74
N ARG A 13 -4.95 -7.35 -11.13
CA ARG A 13 -4.14 -8.01 -10.10
C ARG A 13 -4.26 -7.25 -8.79
N LEU A 14 -4.53 -7.98 -7.73
CA LEU A 14 -4.55 -7.43 -6.38
C LEU A 14 -3.11 -7.15 -5.95
N ILE A 15 -2.78 -5.88 -5.70
CA ILE A 15 -1.44 -5.46 -5.28
C ILE A 15 -1.38 -5.30 -3.76
N VAL A 16 -2.37 -4.63 -3.19
CA VAL A 16 -2.53 -4.53 -1.73
C VAL A 16 -3.89 -5.10 -1.38
N PRO A 17 -3.96 -6.12 -0.49
CA PRO A 17 -5.22 -6.68 -0.05
C PRO A 17 -6.09 -5.63 0.66
N GLU A 18 -7.31 -6.04 0.96
CA GLU A 18 -8.31 -5.14 1.54
C GLU A 18 -7.89 -4.54 2.90
N THR A 19 -8.55 -3.42 3.25
CA THR A 19 -8.37 -2.56 4.43
C THR A 19 -7.26 -1.50 4.33
N VAL A 20 -6.92 -1.07 3.12
CA VAL A 20 -6.18 0.18 2.89
C VAL A 20 -6.99 1.36 3.43
N PHE A 21 -6.36 2.20 4.25
CA PHE A 21 -7.02 3.36 4.88
C PHE A 21 -6.27 4.68 4.68
N ALA A 22 -5.05 4.64 4.17
CA ALA A 22 -4.29 5.84 3.83
C ALA A 22 -3.41 5.57 2.61
N LEU A 23 -3.30 6.53 1.69
CA LEU A 23 -2.43 6.43 0.52
C LEU A 23 -1.92 7.80 0.06
N GLY A 24 -0.78 7.79 -0.63
CA GLY A 24 -0.16 8.93 -1.29
C GLY A 24 0.55 8.48 -2.55
N GLU A 25 0.64 9.35 -3.54
CA GLU A 25 1.27 9.02 -4.82
C GLU A 25 2.00 10.23 -5.45
N ASN A 26 2.98 9.97 -6.30
CA ASN A 26 3.74 11.01 -7.00
C ASN A 26 4.00 10.67 -8.48
N GLY A 27 3.15 9.84 -9.09
CA GLY A 27 3.33 9.30 -10.44
C GLY A 27 4.29 8.11 -10.53
N ASP A 28 5.44 8.15 -9.84
CA ASP A 28 6.44 7.07 -9.87
C ASP A 28 6.12 5.98 -8.83
N PHE A 29 5.62 6.40 -7.67
CA PHE A 29 5.35 5.53 -6.54
C PHE A 29 3.96 5.76 -5.94
N ILE A 30 3.40 4.71 -5.38
CA ILE A 30 2.25 4.77 -4.48
C ILE A 30 2.71 4.23 -3.12
N ILE A 31 2.51 5.00 -2.06
CA ILE A 31 2.65 4.56 -0.67
C ILE A 31 1.28 4.32 -0.07
N ALA A 32 1.12 3.25 0.72
CA ALA A 32 -0.17 2.94 1.35
C ALA A 32 -0.01 2.38 2.75
N LYS A 33 -1.05 2.58 3.57
CA LYS A 33 -1.24 1.95 4.88
C LYS A 33 -2.45 1.03 4.85
N SER A 34 -2.32 -0.14 5.45
CA SER A 34 -3.41 -1.10 5.61
C SER A 34 -3.43 -1.71 7.01
N HIS A 35 -4.56 -2.33 7.35
CA HIS A 35 -4.68 -3.18 8.53
C HIS A 35 -4.62 -4.67 8.14
N PRO A 36 -4.16 -5.57 9.01
CA PRO A 36 -4.42 -6.98 8.81
C PRO A 36 -5.92 -7.26 8.92
N LYS A 37 -6.45 -8.04 7.99
CA LYS A 37 -7.79 -8.61 8.09
C LYS A 37 -7.70 -10.12 8.30
N ASN A 38 -8.36 -10.61 9.35
CA ASN A 38 -8.52 -12.03 9.63
C ASN A 38 -9.99 -12.43 9.38
N LEU A 39 -10.21 -13.59 8.75
CA LEU A 39 -11.56 -14.08 8.45
C LEU A 39 -12.41 -14.38 9.70
N LYS A 40 -11.77 -14.71 10.83
CA LYS A 40 -12.44 -15.04 12.09
C LYS A 40 -12.65 -13.83 13.00
N SER A 41 -11.65 -12.96 13.11
CA SER A 41 -11.66 -11.83 14.06
C SER A 41 -11.87 -10.46 13.42
N GLY A 42 -12.03 -10.39 12.09
CA GLY A 42 -12.24 -9.14 11.38
C GLY A 42 -10.96 -8.32 11.18
N ILE A 43 -11.12 -7.00 11.05
CA ILE A 43 -10.04 -6.04 10.82
C ILE A 43 -9.34 -5.74 12.15
N ASN A 44 -8.03 -5.92 12.20
CA ASN A 44 -7.24 -5.54 13.37
C ASN A 44 -6.65 -4.13 13.20
N LYS A 45 -7.33 -3.11 13.73
CA LYS A 45 -6.89 -1.70 13.68
C LYS A 45 -5.63 -1.39 14.49
N SER A 46 -5.21 -2.28 15.40
CA SER A 46 -4.02 -2.05 16.24
C SER A 46 -2.69 -2.27 15.50
N VAL A 47 -2.72 -2.91 14.32
CA VAL A 47 -1.54 -3.18 13.51
C VAL A 47 -1.66 -2.44 12.20
N THR A 48 -0.63 -1.67 11.85
CA THR A 48 -0.55 -0.99 10.55
C THR A 48 0.59 -1.58 9.73
N TYR A 49 0.26 -2.03 8.52
CA TYR A 49 1.24 -2.36 7.50
C TYR A 49 1.43 -1.20 6.54
N TYR A 50 2.64 -1.11 6.02
CA TYR A 50 3.06 -0.12 5.06
C TYR A 50 3.41 -0.81 3.74
N HIS A 51 3.13 -0.12 2.64
CA HIS A 51 3.33 -0.62 1.29
C HIS A 51 4.01 0.45 0.44
N ILE A 52 4.90 0.02 -0.45
CA ILE A 52 5.53 0.85 -1.49
C ILE A 52 5.34 0.11 -2.81
N ILE A 53 4.73 0.80 -3.77
CA ILE A 53 4.39 0.25 -5.08
C ILE A 53 5.07 1.13 -6.12
N GLU A 54 5.94 0.55 -6.94
CA GLU A 54 6.55 1.19 -8.11
C GLU A 54 5.57 1.11 -9.28
N VAL A 55 5.10 2.26 -9.79
CA VAL A 55 4.08 2.32 -10.85
C VAL A 55 4.63 1.78 -12.18
N ASP A 56 5.85 2.15 -12.53
CA ASP A 56 6.47 1.79 -13.81
C ASP A 56 6.91 0.33 -13.91
N LYS A 57 7.19 -0.32 -12.78
CA LYS A 57 7.76 -1.67 -12.78
C LYS A 57 6.77 -2.73 -13.27
N LYS A 58 5.50 -2.35 -13.50
CA LYS A 58 4.37 -3.24 -13.86
C LYS A 58 4.40 -4.54 -13.05
N SER A 59 4.86 -4.45 -11.79
CA SER A 59 5.05 -5.63 -10.97
C SER A 59 3.69 -6.25 -10.70
N THR A 60 3.62 -7.54 -10.93
CA THR A 60 2.39 -8.30 -10.84
C THR A 60 2.22 -8.96 -9.48
N GLU A 61 3.22 -8.78 -8.62
CA GLU A 61 3.29 -9.37 -7.29
C GLU A 61 2.56 -8.51 -6.27
N GLN A 62 2.05 -9.15 -5.22
CA GLN A 62 1.49 -8.42 -4.08
C GLN A 62 2.60 -7.64 -3.39
N SER A 63 2.29 -6.39 -3.03
CA SER A 63 3.19 -5.59 -2.20
C SER A 63 3.40 -6.30 -0.87
N PRO A 64 4.65 -6.43 -0.40
CA PRO A 64 4.90 -6.97 0.93
C PRO A 64 4.26 -6.09 2.01
N ASN A 65 3.88 -6.73 3.11
CA ASN A 65 3.48 -6.05 4.34
C ASN A 65 4.75 -5.61 5.09
N LEU A 66 5.01 -4.31 5.15
CA LEU A 66 6.18 -3.77 5.84
C LEU A 66 5.80 -3.22 7.22
N THR A 67 6.71 -3.35 8.18
CA THR A 67 6.68 -2.52 9.40
C THR A 67 7.06 -1.07 9.06
N LEU A 68 6.83 -0.14 9.97
CA LEU A 68 7.26 1.26 9.78
C LEU A 68 8.77 1.36 9.53
N GLU A 69 9.58 0.63 10.28
CA GLU A 69 11.04 0.63 10.12
C GLU A 69 11.46 0.10 8.74
N GLN A 70 10.87 -1.02 8.30
CA GLN A 70 11.14 -1.60 6.98
C GLN A 70 10.70 -0.67 5.85
N PHE A 71 9.56 0.01 6.02
CA PHE A 71 9.06 1.01 5.09
C PHE A 71 10.03 2.19 4.97
N GLU A 72 10.46 2.77 6.09
CA GLU A 72 11.38 3.90 6.09
C GLU A 72 12.75 3.54 5.48
N ASN A 73 13.25 2.33 5.74
CA ASN A 73 14.48 1.84 5.12
C ASN A 73 14.31 1.67 3.61
N LYS A 74 13.25 0.99 3.18
CA LYS A 74 12.97 0.76 1.75
C LYS A 74 12.66 2.07 1.00
N ARG A 75 12.01 3.03 1.65
CA ARG A 75 11.76 4.38 1.14
C ARG A 75 13.07 5.10 0.82
N LYS A 76 14.07 5.00 1.71
CA LYS A 76 15.41 5.56 1.50
C LYS A 76 16.16 4.83 0.38
N GLU A 77 16.12 3.49 0.35
CA GLU A 77 16.75 2.68 -0.68
C GLU A 77 16.26 3.03 -2.09
N LEU A 78 14.96 3.30 -2.22
CA LEU A 78 14.32 3.68 -3.48
C LEU A 78 14.36 5.19 -3.77
N ASN A 79 15.04 5.99 -2.94
CA ASN A 79 15.12 7.45 -3.04
C ASN A 79 13.75 8.15 -3.13
N ILE A 80 12.73 7.61 -2.46
CA ILE A 80 11.39 8.19 -2.47
C ILE A 80 11.40 9.49 -1.66
N PRO A 81 10.95 10.63 -2.23
CA PRO A 81 10.96 11.93 -1.57
C PRO A 81 10.23 11.90 -0.22
N LYS A 82 10.79 12.57 0.80
CA LYS A 82 10.18 12.63 2.15
C LYS A 82 8.87 13.40 2.21
N ASN A 83 8.63 14.29 1.26
CA ASN A 83 7.40 15.06 1.12
C ASN A 83 6.25 14.28 0.45
N LEU A 84 6.49 13.03 0.03
CA LEU A 84 5.41 12.14 -0.38
C LEU A 84 4.65 11.67 0.86
N ASP A 85 3.54 12.32 1.16
CA ASP A 85 2.72 12.07 2.35
C ASP A 85 1.46 11.27 2.02
N PHE A 86 0.80 10.75 3.05
CA PHE A 86 -0.47 10.03 2.90
C PHE A 86 -1.63 11.04 2.78
N GLU A 87 -1.85 11.55 1.57
CA GLU A 87 -2.83 12.60 1.29
C GLU A 87 -4.29 12.12 1.37
N ILE A 88 -4.56 10.90 0.91
CA ILE A 88 -5.90 10.34 0.90
C ILE A 88 -6.04 9.45 2.13
N VAL A 89 -6.92 9.84 3.06
CA VAL A 89 -7.17 9.13 4.33
C VAL A 89 -8.66 8.82 4.48
N TYR A 90 -8.94 7.57 4.81
CA TYR A 90 -10.29 7.06 5.06
C TYR A 90 -10.48 6.89 6.57
N GLU A 91 -10.97 7.95 7.22
CA GLU A 91 -11.08 8.05 8.68
C GLU A 91 -11.90 6.93 9.33
N GLU A 92 -12.87 6.34 8.62
CA GLU A 92 -13.66 5.19 9.10
C GLU A 92 -12.80 3.94 9.36
N LEU A 93 -11.68 3.82 8.65
CA LEU A 93 -10.76 2.68 8.70
C LEU A 93 -9.47 2.96 9.45
N LYS A 94 -9.21 4.22 9.83
CA LYS A 94 -8.13 4.62 10.74
C LYS A 94 -8.39 4.09 12.16
#